data_AF-A0A416HLL8-F1
#
_entry.id   AF-A0A416HLL8-F1
#
_cell.length_a   1.000
_cell.length_b   1.000
_cell.length_c   1.000
_cell.angle_alpha   90.00
_cell.angle_beta   90.00
_cell.angle_gamma   90.00
#
_symmetry.space_group_name_H-M   'P 1'
#
loop_
_entity.id
_entity.type
_entity.pdbx_description
1 polymer ?
#
loop_
_entity_poly.entity_id
_entity_poly.type
_entity_poly.pdbx_seq_one_letter_code
_entity_poly.pdbx_strand_id
1 'polypeptide(L)'
;MLSKYKYETDGTDGNGDAHKAGDIDYSKVKQALQEAGLDNNVYTESDRLIVLKQKIIEPAVTEKLASEEYTGKIDNAVTSGLGDAGIEKQSERYATISLAVNGYAQAMKDGTEQSKESALKLLGMDDIDGSAVKESADGTGMVVIEAADSIVQVNGATLTSSNTTLDVNGLSLNLVSASDREVKVTVSNDSTAVYDAIKDFVEQYNSALSEMNKYYYADSARGYDPLTDDQKEAMSDEEVEKWETKIKDSLLRRDSTLSGILETFRTSLTGITVKASDGKTYSLANLGITTGKDYKEYGLLHIKGDEDDTDYADSENTLQSMINSDPDIVMEVMSGIASNLYNNINKKISTTTTMKSALSFYNDKEMTKQMTQYKKDIKSWETKLSDMEDRYYKQFSAMETALSKLQSQQNSLASYLGSN
;
A
#
# COMPACT_ATOMS: atom_id res chain seq x y z
N MET A 1 -61.03 -24.91 -27.57
CA MET A 1 -59.62 -24.70 -27.21
C MET A 1 -58.89 -26.02 -27.49
N LEU A 2 -58.69 -26.46 -28.74
CA LEU A 2 -57.86 -25.91 -29.82
C LEU A 2 -56.46 -25.47 -29.35
N SER A 3 -55.47 -26.27 -29.76
CA SER A 3 -54.23 -25.82 -30.42
C SER A 3 -53.05 -25.31 -29.61
N LYS A 4 -52.67 -25.93 -28.50
CA LYS A 4 -51.27 -25.93 -28.02
C LYS A 4 -50.96 -27.30 -27.40
N TYR A 5 -49.70 -27.72 -27.42
CA TYR A 5 -49.20 -29.06 -27.15
C TYR A 5 -49.17 -30.02 -28.37
N LYS A 6 -48.57 -29.55 -29.47
CA LYS A 6 -47.58 -30.39 -30.13
C LYS A 6 -46.47 -30.64 -29.09
N TYR A 7 -46.37 -31.86 -28.58
CA TYR A 7 -45.07 -32.33 -28.10
C TYR A 7 -44.24 -32.52 -29.37
N GLU A 8 -43.40 -31.54 -29.67
CA GLU A 8 -42.35 -31.69 -30.68
C GLU A 8 -41.39 -32.77 -30.19
N THR A 9 -41.65 -34.01 -30.59
CA THR A 9 -40.65 -35.07 -30.64
C THR A 9 -39.92 -34.94 -31.97
N ASP A 10 -39.25 -33.80 -32.17
CA ASP A 10 -38.24 -33.62 -33.21
C ASP A 10 -36.98 -33.09 -32.51
N GLY A 11 -36.41 -33.94 -31.66
CA GLY A 11 -35.00 -33.87 -31.31
C GLY A 11 -34.24 -34.70 -32.32
N THR A 12 -33.82 -34.09 -33.43
CA THR A 12 -32.84 -34.69 -34.33
C THR A 12 -31.48 -34.64 -33.65
N ASP A 13 -31.00 -35.75 -33.10
CA ASP A 13 -29.56 -35.98 -33.07
C ASP A 13 -29.10 -36.21 -34.52
N GLY A 14 -27.86 -35.79 -34.80
CA GLY A 14 -27.33 -35.59 -36.16
C GLY A 14 -27.08 -36.86 -36.95
N ASN A 15 -27.95 -37.87 -36.87
CA ASN A 15 -27.81 -39.10 -37.64
C ASN A 15 -29.16 -39.73 -38.04
N GLY A 16 -30.10 -38.92 -38.57
CA GLY A 16 -31.06 -39.35 -39.61
C GLY A 16 -32.05 -40.50 -39.34
N ASP A 17 -32.06 -41.12 -38.16
CA ASP A 17 -32.98 -42.19 -37.79
C ASP A 17 -33.97 -41.69 -36.75
N ALA A 18 -35.17 -41.32 -37.21
CA ALA A 18 -36.28 -41.01 -36.33
C ALA A 18 -36.68 -42.25 -35.52
N HIS A 19 -36.22 -42.33 -34.27
CA HIS A 19 -36.80 -43.23 -33.28
C HIS A 19 -38.24 -42.81 -33.02
N LYS A 20 -39.18 -43.37 -33.80
CA LYS A 20 -40.60 -43.33 -33.48
C LYS A 20 -40.74 -43.85 -32.05
N ALA A 21 -41.25 -43.02 -31.15
CA ALA A 21 -41.62 -43.45 -29.80
C ALA A 21 -42.53 -44.68 -29.94
N GLY A 22 -41.93 -45.86 -29.75
CA GLY A 22 -42.56 -47.13 -30.00
C GLY A 22 -43.76 -47.30 -29.08
N ASP A 23 -44.93 -47.41 -29.69
CA ASP A 23 -46.16 -48.01 -29.20
C ASP A 23 -46.43 -47.85 -27.70
N ILE A 24 -46.43 -46.61 -27.19
CA ILE A 24 -47.15 -46.34 -25.95
C ILE A 24 -48.63 -46.56 -26.27
N ASP A 25 -49.14 -47.73 -25.87
CA ASP A 25 -50.55 -48.05 -26.01
C ASP A 25 -51.35 -47.15 -25.07
N TYR A 26 -51.77 -46.01 -25.59
CA TYR A 26 -52.54 -44.99 -24.86
C TYR A 26 -53.85 -45.54 -24.28
N SER A 27 -54.35 -46.69 -24.79
CA SER A 27 -55.51 -47.36 -24.19
C SER A 27 -55.18 -47.94 -22.81
N LYS A 28 -54.00 -48.57 -22.66
CA LYS A 28 -53.50 -49.07 -21.37
C LYS A 28 -53.17 -47.95 -20.42
N VAL A 29 -52.65 -46.83 -20.93
CA VAL A 29 -52.41 -45.61 -20.11
C VAL A 29 -53.72 -45.08 -19.54
N LYS A 30 -54.74 -44.92 -20.39
CA LYS A 30 -56.06 -44.44 -19.97
C LYS A 30 -56.71 -45.39 -18.98
N GLN A 31 -56.61 -46.69 -19.21
CA GLN A 31 -57.12 -47.72 -18.30
C GLN A 31 -56.41 -47.69 -16.95
N ALA A 32 -55.07 -47.61 -16.92
CA ALA A 32 -54.30 -47.56 -15.67
C ALA A 32 -54.63 -46.32 -14.84
N LEU A 33 -54.83 -45.16 -15.49
CA LEU A 33 -55.26 -43.93 -14.82
C LEU A 33 -56.70 -44.02 -14.32
N GLN A 34 -57.61 -44.65 -15.07
CA GLN A 34 -58.99 -44.90 -14.63
C GLN A 34 -59.06 -45.84 -13.43
N GLU A 35 -58.36 -46.97 -13.47
CA GLU A 35 -58.30 -47.93 -12.36
C GLU A 35 -57.70 -47.31 -11.09
N ALA A 36 -56.78 -46.36 -11.24
CA ALA A 36 -56.22 -45.61 -10.12
C ALA A 36 -57.09 -44.42 -9.66
N GLY A 37 -58.21 -44.13 -10.34
CA GLY A 37 -59.10 -43.02 -10.03
C GLY A 37 -58.54 -41.63 -10.39
N LEU A 38 -57.53 -41.57 -11.27
CA LEU A 38 -56.77 -40.37 -11.64
C LEU A 38 -57.18 -39.78 -13.00
N ASP A 39 -58.27 -40.24 -13.59
CA ASP A 39 -58.73 -39.87 -14.94
C ASP A 39 -59.47 -38.52 -15.01
N ASN A 40 -59.77 -37.90 -13.87
CA ASN A 40 -60.38 -36.58 -13.77
C ASN A 40 -59.34 -35.47 -13.48
N ASN A 41 -59.59 -34.25 -13.97
CA ASN A 41 -58.64 -33.11 -13.91
C ASN A 41 -58.45 -32.49 -12.50
N VAL A 42 -58.78 -33.23 -11.44
CA VAL A 42 -58.60 -32.79 -10.06
C VAL A 42 -57.20 -33.15 -9.54
N TYR A 43 -56.58 -34.20 -10.10
CA TYR A 43 -55.25 -34.66 -9.68
C TYR A 43 -54.13 -34.00 -10.47
N THR A 44 -52.97 -33.86 -9.81
CA THR A 44 -51.81 -33.21 -10.42
C THR A 44 -51.18 -34.11 -11.48
N GLU A 45 -50.51 -33.48 -12.46
CA GLU A 45 -49.82 -34.22 -13.52
C GLU A 45 -48.72 -35.14 -12.95
N SER A 46 -48.13 -34.76 -11.82
CA SER A 46 -47.13 -35.56 -11.10
C SER A 46 -47.71 -36.89 -10.57
N ASP A 47 -48.93 -36.87 -10.02
CA ASP A 47 -49.58 -38.08 -9.51
C ASP A 47 -49.88 -39.07 -10.65
N ARG A 48 -50.33 -38.55 -11.80
CA ARG A 48 -50.60 -39.34 -13.01
C ARG A 48 -49.31 -39.93 -13.59
N LEU A 49 -48.21 -39.17 -13.59
CA LEU A 49 -46.93 -39.62 -14.11
C LEU A 49 -46.31 -40.74 -13.26
N ILE A 50 -46.49 -40.71 -11.93
CA ILE A 50 -46.05 -41.80 -11.03
C ILE A 50 -46.75 -43.11 -11.40
N VAL A 51 -48.08 -43.08 -11.58
CA VAL A 51 -48.84 -44.28 -11.95
C VAL A 51 -48.46 -44.79 -13.34
N LEU A 52 -48.25 -43.89 -14.30
CA LEU A 52 -47.77 -44.28 -15.63
C LEU A 52 -46.40 -44.97 -15.53
N LYS A 53 -45.47 -44.41 -14.76
CA LYS A 53 -44.14 -44.99 -14.55
C LYS A 53 -44.24 -46.39 -13.93
N GLN A 54 -44.98 -46.55 -12.84
CA GLN A 54 -45.05 -47.81 -12.09
C GLN A 54 -45.86 -48.90 -12.78
N LYS A 55 -47.01 -48.56 -13.40
CA LYS A 55 -47.91 -49.58 -13.96
C LYS A 55 -47.64 -49.91 -15.42
N ILE A 56 -47.00 -49.00 -16.18
CA ILE A 56 -46.80 -49.19 -17.62
C ILE A 56 -45.31 -49.28 -17.95
N ILE A 57 -44.51 -48.29 -17.56
CA ILE A 57 -43.12 -48.19 -18.02
C ILE A 57 -42.23 -49.22 -17.34
N GLU A 58 -42.23 -49.30 -16.00
CA GLU A 58 -41.37 -50.21 -15.25
C GLU A 58 -41.59 -51.69 -15.62
N PRO A 59 -42.82 -52.21 -15.74
CA PRO A 59 -43.05 -53.59 -16.17
C PRO A 59 -42.59 -53.83 -17.60
N ALA A 60 -42.86 -52.91 -18.52
CA ALA A 60 -42.43 -53.04 -19.92
C ALA A 60 -40.90 -53.02 -20.05
N VAL A 61 -40.22 -52.17 -19.28
CA VAL A 61 -38.75 -52.15 -19.21
C VAL A 61 -38.23 -53.45 -18.63
N THR A 62 -38.86 -53.97 -17.58
CA THR A 62 -38.46 -55.25 -16.95
C THR A 62 -38.60 -56.41 -17.93
N GLU A 63 -39.71 -56.48 -18.66
CA GLU A 63 -39.94 -57.49 -19.70
C GLU A 63 -38.90 -57.37 -20.83
N LYS A 64 -38.61 -56.14 -21.27
CA LYS A 64 -37.63 -55.88 -22.31
C LYS A 64 -36.20 -56.24 -21.88
N LEU A 65 -35.83 -55.96 -20.63
CA LEU A 65 -34.53 -56.35 -20.05
C LEU A 65 -34.40 -57.86 -19.88
N ALA A 66 -35.51 -58.57 -19.64
CA ALA A 66 -35.54 -60.03 -19.57
C ALA A 66 -35.56 -60.71 -20.95
N SER A 67 -35.75 -59.95 -22.04
CA SER A 67 -35.70 -60.51 -23.40
C SER A 67 -34.30 -61.00 -23.76
N GLU A 68 -34.23 -62.08 -24.55
CA GLU A 68 -32.97 -62.69 -25.01
C GLU A 68 -32.02 -61.68 -25.67
N GLU A 69 -32.58 -60.67 -26.35
CA GLU A 69 -31.81 -59.61 -26.99
C GLU A 69 -31.01 -58.78 -25.97
N TYR A 70 -31.65 -58.34 -24.89
CA TYR A 70 -31.01 -57.49 -23.89
C TYR A 70 -30.14 -58.28 -22.93
N THR A 71 -30.54 -59.50 -22.56
CA THR A 71 -29.67 -60.39 -21.78
C THR A 71 -28.42 -60.75 -22.57
N GLY A 72 -28.53 -61.01 -23.88
CA GLY A 72 -27.37 -61.25 -24.74
C GLY A 72 -26.44 -60.02 -24.87
N LYS A 73 -27.00 -58.81 -24.93
CA LYS A 73 -26.21 -57.56 -24.90
C LYS A 73 -25.47 -57.40 -23.57
N ILE A 74 -26.10 -57.72 -22.45
CA ILE A 74 -25.48 -57.68 -21.11
C ILE A 74 -24.37 -58.73 -21.00
N ASP A 75 -24.62 -59.98 -21.41
CA ASP A 75 -23.63 -61.05 -21.39
C ASP A 75 -22.43 -60.75 -22.29
N ASN A 76 -22.66 -60.17 -23.47
CA ASN A 76 -21.59 -59.68 -24.34
C ASN A 76 -20.81 -58.55 -23.66
N ALA A 77 -21.47 -57.57 -23.03
CA ALA A 77 -20.75 -56.51 -22.33
C ALA A 77 -19.89 -57.04 -21.17
N VAL A 78 -20.35 -58.07 -20.46
CA VAL A 78 -19.59 -58.70 -19.37
C VAL A 78 -18.43 -59.54 -19.90
N THR A 79 -18.65 -60.32 -20.95
CA THR A 79 -17.65 -61.27 -21.49
C THR A 79 -16.62 -60.57 -22.38
N SER A 80 -17.08 -59.63 -23.20
CA SER A 80 -16.28 -58.93 -24.19
C SER A 80 -15.88 -57.52 -23.75
N GLY A 81 -16.45 -56.98 -22.68
CA GLY A 81 -16.28 -55.56 -22.32
C GLY A 81 -17.15 -54.64 -23.19
N LEU A 82 -17.34 -53.40 -22.74
CA LEU A 82 -18.02 -52.37 -23.54
C LEU A 82 -17.09 -51.97 -24.69
N GLY A 83 -17.57 -52.15 -25.92
CA GLY A 83 -16.76 -52.06 -27.15
C GLY A 83 -16.37 -50.63 -27.50
N ASP A 84 -15.35 -50.09 -26.85
CA ASP A 84 -14.80 -48.77 -27.15
C ASP A 84 -13.32 -48.81 -27.58
N ALA A 85 -12.86 -49.95 -28.08
CA ALA A 85 -11.48 -50.11 -28.58
C ALA A 85 -11.37 -50.98 -29.84
N GLY A 86 -12.47 -51.22 -30.56
CA GLY A 86 -12.45 -51.98 -31.83
C GLY A 86 -11.95 -53.43 -31.75
N ILE A 87 -11.80 -54.00 -30.55
CA ILE A 87 -11.35 -55.37 -30.31
C ILE A 87 -12.37 -56.08 -29.42
N GLU A 88 -13.10 -57.02 -30.01
CA GLU A 88 -14.28 -57.68 -29.44
C GLU A 88 -13.95 -58.68 -28.31
N LYS A 89 -12.68 -59.07 -28.11
CA LYS A 89 -12.27 -60.02 -27.05
C LYS A 89 -11.28 -59.41 -26.06
N GLN A 90 -11.56 -59.60 -24.77
CA GLN A 90 -10.73 -59.08 -23.68
C GLN A 90 -9.28 -59.59 -23.74
N SER A 91 -9.06 -60.86 -24.07
CA SER A 91 -7.72 -61.44 -24.20
C SER A 91 -6.88 -60.79 -25.30
N GLU A 92 -7.52 -60.42 -26.42
CA GLU A 92 -6.88 -59.75 -27.54
C GLU A 92 -6.53 -58.30 -27.17
N ARG A 93 -7.41 -57.60 -26.43
CA ARG A 93 -7.09 -56.26 -25.88
C ARG A 93 -5.89 -56.29 -24.95
N TYR A 94 -5.82 -57.22 -24.01
CA TYR A 94 -4.67 -57.33 -23.11
C TYR A 94 -3.38 -57.68 -23.86
N ALA A 95 -3.46 -58.52 -24.90
CA ALA A 95 -2.31 -58.81 -25.75
C ALA A 95 -1.85 -57.54 -26.50
N THR A 96 -2.77 -56.77 -27.08
CA THR A 96 -2.46 -55.52 -27.79
C THR A 96 -1.84 -54.47 -26.87
N ILE A 97 -2.42 -54.25 -25.67
CA ILE A 97 -1.87 -53.32 -24.68
C ILE A 97 -0.48 -53.78 -24.23
N SER A 98 -0.30 -55.07 -23.94
CA SER A 98 1.00 -55.58 -23.54
C SER A 98 2.04 -55.46 -24.65
N LEU A 99 1.66 -55.68 -25.92
CA LEU A 99 2.53 -55.47 -27.08
C LEU A 99 2.92 -54.00 -27.22
N ALA A 100 1.98 -53.08 -27.10
CA ALA A 100 2.23 -51.64 -27.18
C ALA A 100 3.17 -51.16 -26.06
N VAL A 101 2.90 -51.55 -24.81
CA VAL A 101 3.73 -51.19 -23.64
C VAL A 101 5.15 -51.77 -23.76
N ASN A 102 5.26 -53.04 -24.17
CA ASN A 102 6.57 -53.68 -24.36
C ASN A 102 7.34 -53.06 -25.53
N GLY A 103 6.65 -52.70 -26.62
CA GLY A 103 7.22 -52.00 -27.76
C GLY A 103 7.80 -50.64 -27.35
N TYR A 104 7.05 -49.86 -26.56
CA TYR A 104 7.54 -48.58 -26.03
C TYR A 104 8.74 -48.75 -25.10
N ALA A 105 8.69 -49.71 -24.18
CA ALA A 105 9.80 -49.99 -23.28
C ALA A 105 11.09 -50.39 -24.03
N GLN A 106 10.97 -51.06 -25.18
CA GLN A 106 12.11 -51.39 -26.04
C GLN A 106 12.60 -50.17 -26.84
N ALA A 107 11.70 -49.38 -27.44
CA ALA A 107 12.04 -48.13 -28.12
C ALA A 107 12.83 -47.16 -27.20
N MET A 108 12.45 -47.07 -25.93
CA MET A 108 13.15 -46.26 -24.93
C MET A 108 14.55 -46.79 -24.58
N LYS A 109 14.77 -48.11 -24.66
CA LYS A 109 16.11 -48.71 -24.48
C LYS A 109 16.99 -48.55 -25.71
N ASP A 110 16.41 -48.65 -26.91
CA ASP A 110 17.14 -48.58 -28.18
C ASP A 110 17.48 -47.13 -28.57
N GLY A 111 16.79 -46.14 -27.99
CA GLY A 111 17.20 -44.73 -27.99
C GLY A 111 16.96 -43.97 -29.29
N THR A 112 16.24 -44.53 -30.26
CA THR A 112 15.93 -43.85 -31.54
C THR A 112 14.58 -43.12 -31.47
N GLU A 113 14.53 -41.83 -31.80
CA GLU A 113 13.31 -40.99 -31.69
C GLU A 113 12.14 -41.54 -32.51
N GLN A 114 12.39 -42.00 -33.73
CA GLN A 114 11.36 -42.56 -34.63
C GLN A 114 10.66 -43.81 -34.06
N SER A 115 11.35 -44.58 -33.21
CA SER A 115 10.77 -45.74 -32.52
C SER A 115 9.87 -45.35 -31.35
N LYS A 116 10.12 -44.20 -30.71
CA LYS A 116 9.33 -43.68 -29.58
C LYS A 116 7.99 -43.14 -30.05
N GLU A 117 7.99 -42.35 -31.13
CA GLU A 117 6.78 -41.78 -31.74
C GLU A 117 5.80 -42.89 -32.19
N SER A 118 6.32 -43.92 -32.87
CA SER A 118 5.53 -45.07 -33.31
C SER A 118 4.92 -45.86 -32.13
N ALA A 119 5.65 -45.96 -31.01
CA ALA A 119 5.21 -46.69 -29.83
C ALA A 119 4.24 -45.91 -28.94
N LEU A 120 4.37 -44.58 -28.86
CA LEU A 120 3.39 -43.71 -28.21
C LEU A 120 2.07 -43.72 -28.97
N LYS A 121 2.13 -43.70 -30.30
CA LYS A 121 0.94 -43.81 -31.16
C LYS A 121 0.18 -45.13 -30.97
N LEU A 122 0.89 -46.22 -30.72
CA LEU A 122 0.31 -47.53 -30.33
C LEU A 122 -0.42 -47.49 -28.98
N LEU A 123 -0.08 -46.54 -28.11
CA LEU A 123 -0.74 -46.26 -26.84
C LEU A 123 -1.81 -45.16 -26.93
N GLY A 124 -2.09 -44.64 -28.13
CA GLY A 124 -3.03 -43.54 -28.34
C GLY A 124 -2.49 -42.18 -27.86
N MET A 125 -1.17 -42.05 -27.70
CA MET A 125 -0.49 -40.83 -27.29
C MET A 125 0.29 -40.26 -28.49
N ASP A 126 0.47 -38.94 -28.54
CA ASP A 126 1.29 -38.27 -29.55
C ASP A 126 2.56 -37.68 -28.92
N ASP A 127 3.56 -37.36 -29.75
CA ASP A 127 4.79 -36.70 -29.26
C ASP A 127 4.56 -35.20 -29.06
N ILE A 128 5.24 -34.60 -28.08
CA ILE A 128 5.17 -33.16 -27.78
C ILE A 128 6.55 -32.56 -28.00
N ASP A 129 6.80 -32.08 -29.22
CA ASP A 129 8.07 -31.46 -29.63
C ASP A 129 8.05 -29.91 -29.53
N GLY A 130 6.95 -29.34 -29.05
CA GLY A 130 6.74 -27.90 -28.91
C GLY A 130 6.09 -27.22 -30.13
N SER A 131 5.83 -27.96 -31.22
CA SER A 131 5.00 -27.49 -32.33
C SER A 131 3.51 -27.59 -32.00
N ALA A 132 2.67 -26.82 -32.70
CA ALA A 132 1.23 -26.85 -32.50
C ALA A 132 0.63 -28.20 -32.95
N VAL A 133 0.28 -29.06 -32.00
CA VAL A 133 -0.42 -30.32 -32.26
C VAL A 133 -1.93 -30.09 -32.17
N LYS A 134 -2.65 -30.38 -33.26
CA LYS A 134 -4.12 -30.43 -33.26
C LYS A 134 -4.57 -31.75 -32.67
N GLU A 135 -5.58 -31.70 -31.83
CA GLU A 135 -6.16 -32.88 -31.22
C GLU A 135 -6.73 -33.85 -32.27
N SER A 136 -6.60 -35.16 -32.04
CA SER A 136 -7.30 -36.17 -32.83
C SER A 136 -8.82 -36.10 -32.58
N ALA A 137 -9.63 -36.70 -33.44
CA ALA A 137 -11.10 -36.60 -33.35
C ALA A 137 -11.71 -37.07 -32.00
N ASP A 138 -10.94 -37.83 -31.20
CA ASP A 138 -11.37 -38.47 -29.95
C ASP A 138 -10.61 -37.96 -28.70
N GLY A 139 -9.91 -36.82 -28.78
CA GLY A 139 -9.08 -36.32 -27.67
C GLY A 139 -9.85 -35.65 -26.51
N THR A 140 -9.12 -35.34 -25.43
CA THR A 140 -9.63 -34.85 -24.13
C THR A 140 -9.64 -33.32 -23.95
N GLY A 141 -9.38 -32.53 -25.01
CA GLY A 141 -9.33 -31.07 -25.02
C GLY A 141 -7.94 -30.46 -24.77
N MET A 142 -6.86 -31.22 -24.92
CA MET A 142 -5.50 -30.76 -24.61
C MET A 142 -4.71 -30.48 -25.89
N VAL A 143 -4.50 -29.20 -26.21
CA VAL A 143 -3.72 -28.73 -27.38
C VAL A 143 -2.46 -27.98 -26.96
N VAL A 144 -1.39 -28.13 -27.72
CA VAL A 144 -0.16 -27.33 -27.58
C VAL A 144 -0.33 -26.03 -28.36
N ILE A 145 -0.15 -24.89 -27.69
CA ILE A 145 -0.17 -23.56 -28.32
C ILE A 145 1.28 -23.09 -28.48
N GLU A 146 1.66 -22.71 -29.69
CA GLU A 146 2.98 -22.13 -29.98
C GLU A 146 3.15 -20.76 -29.31
N ALA A 147 4.36 -20.49 -28.83
CA ALA A 147 4.71 -19.15 -28.37
C ALA A 147 4.70 -18.17 -29.55
N ALA A 148 4.01 -17.04 -29.38
CA ALA A 148 3.90 -16.01 -30.40
C ALA A 148 4.24 -14.64 -29.81
N ASP A 149 4.91 -13.81 -30.60
CA ASP A 149 5.17 -12.43 -30.25
C ASP A 149 3.87 -11.60 -30.25
N SER A 150 3.80 -10.64 -29.35
CA SER A 150 2.78 -9.60 -29.35
C SER A 150 3.02 -8.61 -30.49
N ILE A 151 1.98 -8.26 -31.22
CA ILE A 151 2.03 -7.29 -32.33
C ILE A 151 1.03 -6.17 -32.03
N VAL A 152 1.50 -4.93 -32.05
CA VAL A 152 0.67 -3.73 -31.84
C VAL A 152 0.96 -2.68 -32.91
N GLN A 153 -0.06 -1.97 -33.36
CA GLN A 153 0.10 -0.81 -34.25
C GLN A 153 -0.05 0.48 -33.44
N VAL A 154 1.00 1.31 -33.43
CA VAL A 154 1.00 2.62 -32.76
C VAL A 154 1.24 3.69 -33.81
N ASN A 155 0.26 4.58 -34.03
CA ASN A 155 0.31 5.66 -35.02
C ASN A 155 0.75 5.20 -36.43
N GLY A 156 0.32 4.01 -36.85
CA GLY A 156 0.66 3.41 -38.15
C GLY A 156 1.98 2.65 -38.22
N ALA A 157 2.76 2.61 -37.13
CA ALA A 157 3.96 1.77 -37.03
C ALA A 157 3.61 0.43 -36.36
N THR A 158 4.00 -0.68 -37.00
CA THR A 158 3.87 -2.03 -36.41
C THR A 158 5.05 -2.31 -35.50
N LEU A 159 4.77 -2.61 -34.24
CA LEU A 159 5.74 -3.01 -33.23
C LEU A 159 5.50 -4.46 -32.84
N THR A 160 6.58 -5.23 -32.76
CA THR A 160 6.58 -6.63 -32.35
C THR A 160 7.39 -6.76 -31.07
N SER A 161 6.87 -7.51 -30.09
CA SER A 161 7.51 -7.73 -28.79
C SER A 161 7.28 -9.15 -28.31
N SER A 162 8.29 -9.75 -27.69
CA SER A 162 8.17 -11.04 -27.00
C SER A 162 7.43 -10.94 -25.65
N ASN A 163 7.09 -9.72 -25.21
CA ASN A 163 6.37 -9.44 -23.97
C ASN A 163 5.04 -8.70 -24.24
N THR A 164 4.12 -8.79 -23.29
CA THR A 164 2.85 -8.05 -23.30
C THR A 164 2.97 -6.62 -22.81
N THR A 165 4.14 -6.17 -22.34
CA THR A 165 4.43 -4.77 -22.02
C THR A 165 5.41 -4.18 -23.03
N LEU A 166 5.12 -2.99 -23.55
CA LEU A 166 5.98 -2.29 -24.51
C LEU A 166 6.18 -0.84 -24.12
N ASP A 167 7.42 -0.36 -24.18
CA ASP A 167 7.73 1.06 -24.00
C ASP A 167 7.78 1.78 -25.35
N VAL A 168 6.90 2.77 -25.54
CA VAL A 168 6.75 3.50 -26.81
C VAL A 168 6.57 4.99 -26.52
N ASN A 169 7.44 5.83 -27.08
CA ASN A 169 7.39 7.29 -26.90
C ASN A 169 7.33 7.75 -25.43
N GLY A 170 8.02 7.04 -24.53
CA GLY A 170 8.02 7.33 -23.09
C GLY A 170 6.79 6.83 -22.34
N LEU A 171 5.86 6.13 -23.00
CA LEU A 171 4.72 5.45 -22.38
C LEU A 171 5.01 3.97 -22.23
N SER A 172 4.62 3.38 -21.10
CA SER A 172 4.61 1.92 -20.93
C SER A 172 3.21 1.40 -21.21
N LEU A 173 3.06 0.62 -22.28
CA LEU A 173 1.80 0.06 -22.75
C LEU A 173 1.67 -1.40 -22.30
N ASN A 174 0.65 -1.70 -21.52
CA ASN A 174 0.31 -3.07 -21.14
C ASN A 174 -0.79 -3.63 -22.06
N LEU A 175 -0.43 -4.60 -22.88
CA LEU A 175 -1.35 -5.29 -23.79
C LEU A 175 -2.17 -6.33 -23.02
N VAL A 176 -3.49 -6.14 -23.01
CA VAL A 176 -4.41 -7.01 -22.27
C VAL A 176 -5.13 -7.99 -23.19
N SER A 177 -5.60 -7.53 -24.34
CA SER A 177 -6.34 -8.36 -25.30
C SER A 177 -6.19 -7.82 -26.73
N ALA A 178 -6.21 -8.71 -27.71
CA ALA A 178 -6.29 -8.31 -29.11
C ALA A 178 -7.61 -7.57 -29.40
N SER A 179 -7.55 -6.53 -30.24
CA SER A 179 -8.70 -5.74 -30.67
C SER A 179 -8.44 -5.16 -32.04
N ASP A 180 -9.43 -5.26 -32.93
CA ASP A 180 -9.40 -4.66 -34.27
C ASP A 180 -9.85 -3.18 -34.25
N ARG A 181 -10.27 -2.67 -33.08
CA ARG A 181 -10.71 -1.29 -32.88
C ARG A 181 -9.55 -0.41 -32.47
N GLU A 182 -9.46 0.76 -33.08
CA GLU A 182 -8.49 1.79 -32.72
C GLU A 182 -8.73 2.28 -31.28
N VAL A 183 -7.67 2.30 -30.47
CA VAL A 183 -7.68 2.81 -29.10
C VAL A 183 -6.97 4.17 -29.10
N LYS A 184 -7.71 5.22 -28.75
CA LYS A 184 -7.13 6.57 -28.62
C LYS A 184 -6.52 6.75 -27.24
N VAL A 185 -5.19 6.77 -27.18
CA VAL A 185 -4.44 7.19 -25.99
C VAL A 185 -4.21 8.70 -26.07
N THR A 186 -4.61 9.44 -25.04
CA THR A 186 -4.36 10.88 -24.95
C THR A 186 -3.37 11.12 -23.81
N VAL A 187 -2.29 11.82 -24.10
CA VAL A 187 -1.33 12.29 -23.09
C VAL A 187 -1.66 13.74 -22.80
N SER A 188 -1.87 14.05 -21.53
CA SER A 188 -2.08 15.42 -21.03
C SER A 188 -1.19 15.64 -19.82
N ASN A 189 -0.73 16.87 -19.64
CA ASN A 189 0.02 17.25 -18.45
C ASN A 189 -0.89 17.19 -17.22
N ASP A 190 -0.38 16.66 -16.12
CA ASP A 190 -1.08 16.63 -14.83
C ASP A 190 -0.85 17.94 -14.07
N SER A 191 -1.60 18.97 -14.45
CA SER A 191 -1.49 20.29 -13.83
C SER A 191 -1.91 20.31 -12.36
N THR A 192 -2.78 19.39 -11.94
CA THR A 192 -3.23 19.29 -10.55
C THR A 192 -2.10 18.80 -9.65
N ALA A 193 -1.43 17.70 -10.02
CA ALA A 193 -0.33 17.17 -9.23
C ALA A 193 0.83 18.18 -9.05
N VAL A 194 1.12 18.98 -10.09
CA VAL A 194 2.14 20.04 -10.01
C VAL A 194 1.69 21.16 -9.07
N TYR A 195 0.43 21.58 -9.14
CA TYR A 195 -0.11 22.61 -8.25
C TYR A 195 -0.08 22.15 -6.79
N ASP A 196 -0.55 20.94 -6.51
CA ASP A 196 -0.58 20.36 -5.16
C ASP A 196 0.83 20.24 -4.57
N ALA A 197 1.82 19.79 -5.35
CA ALA A 197 3.20 19.70 -4.88
C ALA A 197 3.79 21.08 -4.52
N ILE A 198 3.42 22.13 -5.25
CA ILE A 198 3.85 23.51 -4.96
C ILE A 198 3.12 24.05 -3.72
N LYS A 199 1.83 23.74 -3.57
CA LYS A 199 1.05 24.07 -2.39
C LYS A 199 1.61 23.42 -1.13
N ASP A 200 1.89 22.11 -1.17
CA ASP A 200 2.53 21.38 -0.08
C ASP A 200 3.88 21.99 0.33
N PHE A 201 4.68 22.44 -0.65
CA PHE A 201 5.93 23.15 -0.38
C PHE A 201 5.69 24.47 0.36
N VAL A 202 4.72 25.28 -0.08
CA VAL A 202 4.36 26.54 0.55
C VAL A 202 3.86 26.31 1.98
N GLU A 203 3.04 25.29 2.21
CA GLU A 203 2.55 24.92 3.54
C GLU A 203 3.68 24.49 4.49
N GLN A 204 4.59 23.63 4.03
CA GLN A 204 5.74 23.20 4.82
C GLN A 204 6.68 24.37 5.14
N TYR A 205 6.92 25.24 4.17
CA TYR A 205 7.68 26.47 4.38
C TYR A 205 7.02 27.35 5.45
N ASN A 206 5.71 27.59 5.32
CA ASN A 206 4.94 28.43 6.22
C ASN A 206 4.91 27.87 7.64
N SER A 207 4.71 26.56 7.78
CA SER A 207 4.71 25.86 9.07
C SER A 207 6.06 26.02 9.79
N ALA A 208 7.16 25.73 9.10
CA ALA A 208 8.51 25.88 9.66
C ALA A 208 8.81 27.34 10.03
N LEU A 209 8.46 28.29 9.16
CA LEU A 209 8.70 29.71 9.41
C LEU A 209 7.86 30.22 10.59
N SER A 210 6.60 29.81 10.68
CA SER A 210 5.68 30.16 11.77
C SER A 210 6.19 29.64 13.12
N GLU A 211 6.62 28.38 13.19
CA GLU A 211 7.18 27.80 14.40
C GLU A 211 8.45 28.55 14.86
N MET A 212 9.36 28.85 13.93
CA MET A 212 10.55 29.66 14.25
C MET A 212 10.19 31.08 14.71
N ASN A 213 9.21 31.72 14.07
CA ASN A 213 8.75 33.05 14.47
C ASN A 213 8.13 33.03 15.87
N LYS A 214 7.33 32.01 16.20
CA LYS A 214 6.72 31.83 17.53
C LYS A 214 7.77 31.89 18.62
N TYR A 215 8.86 31.13 18.49
CA TYR A 215 9.94 31.10 19.46
C TYR A 215 10.79 32.38 19.46
N TYR A 216 11.09 32.93 18.29
CA TYR A 216 11.93 34.13 18.17
C TYR A 216 11.25 35.38 18.74
N TYR A 217 9.95 35.54 18.48
CA TYR A 217 9.14 36.68 18.91
C TYR A 217 8.37 36.41 20.21
N ALA A 218 8.64 35.29 20.91
CA ALA A 218 7.99 34.95 22.16
C ALA A 218 8.01 36.09 23.19
N ASP A 219 7.01 36.10 24.07
CA ASP A 219 6.93 37.05 25.17
C ASP A 219 8.11 36.89 26.13
N SER A 220 8.51 38.00 26.76
CA SER A 220 9.61 37.95 27.73
C SER A 220 9.21 37.18 28.98
N ALA A 221 10.08 36.28 29.44
CA ALA A 221 10.04 35.67 30.77
C ALA A 221 10.82 36.47 31.83
N ARG A 222 11.00 37.78 31.66
CA ARG A 222 11.72 38.61 32.63
C ARG A 222 11.02 38.55 33.99
N GLY A 223 11.75 38.19 35.04
CA GLY A 223 11.22 38.00 36.40
C GLY A 223 10.81 36.56 36.72
N TYR A 224 11.00 35.62 35.79
CA TYR A 224 10.84 34.19 36.01
C TYR A 224 12.22 33.53 36.01
N ASP A 225 12.74 33.23 37.20
CA ASP A 225 13.97 32.47 37.38
C ASP A 225 13.67 30.98 37.54
N PRO A 226 14.62 30.08 37.22
CA PRO A 226 14.46 28.65 37.50
C PRO A 226 14.20 28.41 38.99
N LEU A 227 13.11 27.69 39.30
CA LEU A 227 12.71 27.42 40.68
C LEU A 227 13.67 26.43 41.35
N THR A 228 14.03 26.71 42.60
CA THR A 228 14.71 25.74 43.47
C THR A 228 13.75 24.65 43.92
N ASP A 229 14.29 23.53 44.41
CA ASP A 229 13.46 22.42 44.90
C ASP A 229 12.53 22.90 46.04
N ASP A 230 13.05 23.66 47.00
CA ASP A 230 12.24 24.26 48.08
C ASP A 230 11.12 25.18 47.55
N GLN A 231 11.39 25.94 46.48
CA GLN A 231 10.39 26.82 45.86
C GLN A 231 9.31 26.02 45.13
N LYS A 232 9.69 24.91 44.50
CA LYS A 232 8.74 23.99 43.85
C LYS A 232 7.83 23.33 44.88
N GLU A 233 8.38 22.86 46.00
CA GLU A 233 7.61 22.27 47.09
C GLU A 233 6.65 23.26 47.76
N ALA A 234 6.97 24.56 47.71
CA ALA A 234 6.12 25.63 48.24
C ALA A 234 5.01 26.11 47.27
N MET A 235 4.97 25.61 46.04
CA MET A 235 4.01 25.99 44.99
C MET A 235 3.11 24.81 44.62
N SER A 236 1.96 25.08 44.00
CA SER A 236 1.15 24.00 43.41
C SER A 236 1.74 23.53 42.08
N ASP A 237 1.46 22.27 41.70
CA ASP A 237 1.96 21.68 40.45
C ASP A 237 1.59 22.52 39.21
N GLU A 238 0.37 23.05 39.15
CA GLU A 238 -0.07 23.92 38.05
C GLU A 238 0.70 25.25 37.99
N GLU A 239 1.06 25.82 39.15
CA GLU A 239 1.85 27.05 39.20
C GLU A 239 3.30 26.79 38.77
N VAL A 240 3.88 25.67 39.22
CA VAL A 240 5.21 25.22 38.77
C VAL A 240 5.21 25.00 37.26
N GLU A 241 4.23 24.30 36.72
CA GLU A 241 4.11 24.04 35.28
C GLU A 241 4.01 25.33 34.47
N LYS A 242 3.14 26.27 34.88
CA LYS A 242 3.01 27.57 34.22
C LYS A 242 4.30 28.39 34.29
N TRP A 243 4.97 28.37 35.43
CA TRP A 243 6.24 29.07 35.64
C TRP A 243 7.34 28.51 34.74
N GLU A 244 7.51 27.19 34.72
CA GLU A 244 8.48 26.52 33.86
C GLU A 244 8.15 26.71 32.38
N THR A 245 6.87 26.64 31.99
CA THR A 245 6.43 26.86 30.61
C THR A 245 6.75 28.27 30.15
N LYS A 246 6.51 29.29 31.00
CA LYS A 246 6.85 30.68 30.69
C LYS A 246 8.35 30.85 30.38
N ILE A 247 9.20 30.19 31.16
CA ILE A 247 10.66 30.20 30.94
C ILE A 247 11.02 29.47 29.63
N LYS A 248 10.47 28.26 29.43
CA LYS A 248 10.74 27.42 28.25
C LYS A 248 10.32 28.11 26.94
N ASP A 249 9.15 28.73 26.91
CA ASP A 249 8.64 29.43 25.72
C ASP A 249 9.50 30.65 25.34
N SER A 250 10.12 31.32 26.32
CA SER A 250 10.99 32.48 26.09
C SER A 250 12.45 32.09 25.80
N LEU A 251 12.79 30.80 25.77
CA LEU A 251 14.20 30.35 25.73
C LEU A 251 14.94 30.81 24.47
N LEU A 252 14.27 30.79 23.31
CA LEU A 252 14.85 31.20 22.03
C LEU A 252 14.44 32.63 21.61
N ARG A 253 13.84 33.38 22.54
CA ARG A 253 13.40 34.75 22.30
C ARG A 253 14.60 35.60 21.92
N ARG A 254 14.52 36.24 20.74
CA ARG A 254 15.61 37.07 20.17
C ARG A 254 16.95 36.34 20.04
N ASP A 255 16.95 35.01 19.94
CA ASP A 255 18.18 34.25 19.72
C ASP A 255 18.82 34.64 18.38
N SER A 256 20.13 34.90 18.39
CA SER A 256 20.86 35.39 17.23
C SER A 256 21.05 34.32 16.15
N THR A 257 21.10 33.04 16.55
CA THR A 257 21.13 31.94 15.58
C THR A 257 19.78 31.86 14.88
N LEU A 258 18.70 31.79 15.64
CA LEU A 258 17.34 31.69 15.10
C LEU A 258 17.02 32.88 14.19
N SER A 259 17.41 34.10 14.59
CA SER A 259 17.35 35.29 13.74
C SER A 259 18.05 35.08 12.40
N GLY A 260 19.25 34.50 12.42
CA GLY A 260 20.02 34.24 11.22
C GLY A 260 19.42 33.15 10.33
N ILE A 261 18.70 32.18 10.89
CA ILE A 261 17.98 31.15 10.12
C ILE A 261 16.73 31.76 9.47
N LEU A 262 15.95 32.51 10.24
CA LEU A 262 14.78 33.26 9.74
C LEU A 262 15.16 34.17 8.58
N GLU A 263 16.30 34.88 8.69
CA GLU A 263 16.83 35.70 7.60
C GLU A 263 17.19 34.86 6.37
N THR A 264 17.81 33.68 6.56
CA THR A 264 18.11 32.75 5.45
C THR A 264 16.83 32.28 4.75
N PHE A 265 15.77 31.94 5.50
CA PHE A 265 14.47 31.56 4.93
C PHE A 265 13.85 32.69 4.10
N ARG A 266 13.86 33.92 4.60
CA ARG A 266 13.28 35.08 3.89
C ARG A 266 14.09 35.43 2.63
N THR A 267 15.40 35.58 2.78
CA THR A 267 16.29 36.04 1.70
C THR A 267 16.42 35.01 0.57
N SER A 268 16.30 33.71 0.87
CA SER A 268 16.38 32.65 -0.15
C SER A 268 15.13 32.54 -1.03
N LEU A 269 14.05 33.28 -0.74
CA LEU A 269 12.81 33.19 -1.51
C LEU A 269 12.41 34.53 -2.13
N THR A 270 12.53 35.64 -1.40
CA THR A 270 12.12 36.95 -1.94
C THR A 270 13.16 37.58 -2.86
N GLY A 271 14.41 37.11 -2.83
CA GLY A 271 15.53 37.67 -3.60
C GLY A 271 16.02 36.79 -4.75
N ILE A 272 15.44 35.60 -4.95
CA ILE A 272 15.94 34.62 -5.91
C ILE A 272 15.15 34.69 -7.20
N THR A 273 15.89 34.68 -8.30
CA THR A 273 15.35 34.54 -9.64
C THR A 273 15.99 33.36 -10.35
N VAL A 274 15.21 32.58 -11.09
CA VAL A 274 15.65 31.45 -11.89
C VAL A 274 15.51 31.81 -13.36
N LYS A 275 16.58 31.63 -14.13
CA LYS A 275 16.51 31.72 -15.59
C LYS A 275 16.11 30.36 -16.13
N ALA A 276 14.92 30.27 -16.71
CA ALA A 276 14.38 29.02 -17.24
C ALA A 276 14.86 28.75 -18.67
N SER A 277 14.57 27.55 -19.16
CA SER A 277 14.90 27.07 -20.50
C SER A 277 14.30 27.90 -21.64
N ASP A 278 13.20 28.62 -21.40
CA ASP A 278 12.62 29.61 -22.33
C ASP A 278 13.45 30.91 -22.45
N GLY A 279 14.54 31.03 -21.69
CA GLY A 279 15.44 32.17 -21.68
C GLY A 279 14.98 33.34 -20.80
N LYS A 280 13.79 33.27 -20.21
CA LYS A 280 13.25 34.30 -19.30
C LYS A 280 13.67 34.03 -17.86
N THR A 281 13.54 35.07 -17.05
CA THR A 281 13.89 35.04 -15.63
C THR A 281 12.62 35.17 -14.81
N TYR A 282 12.41 34.21 -13.91
CA TYR A 282 11.22 34.09 -13.08
C TYR A 282 11.58 34.17 -11.59
N SER A 283 10.62 34.61 -10.80
CA SER A 283 10.61 34.61 -9.34
C SER A 283 9.28 34.03 -8.84
N LEU A 284 9.16 33.76 -7.54
CA LEU A 284 7.88 33.34 -6.94
C LEU A 284 6.73 34.30 -7.29
N ALA A 285 6.99 35.60 -7.31
CA ALA A 285 5.99 36.60 -7.64
C ALA A 285 5.46 36.46 -9.08
N ASN A 286 6.30 36.02 -10.02
CA ASN A 286 5.85 35.75 -11.39
C ASN A 286 4.89 34.56 -11.45
N LEU A 287 5.04 33.59 -10.55
CA LEU A 287 4.14 32.45 -10.40
C LEU A 287 2.87 32.78 -9.59
N GLY A 288 2.69 34.02 -9.14
CA GLY A 288 1.57 34.40 -8.27
C GLY A 288 1.76 33.99 -6.80
N ILE A 289 2.95 33.53 -6.40
CA ILE A 289 3.30 33.23 -5.02
C ILE A 289 3.90 34.50 -4.40
N THR A 290 3.26 35.02 -3.37
CA THR A 290 3.59 36.32 -2.77
C THR A 290 3.72 36.22 -1.26
N THR A 291 4.12 37.31 -0.60
CA THR A 291 4.06 37.42 0.85
C THR A 291 2.79 38.16 1.26
N GLY A 292 2.36 37.92 2.49
CA GLY A 292 1.27 38.64 3.14
C GLY A 292 1.33 40.15 3.07
N LYS A 293 0.16 40.78 3.24
CA LYS A 293 0.07 42.24 3.46
C LYS A 293 0.44 42.61 4.91
N ASP A 294 0.21 41.72 5.86
CA ASP A 294 0.58 41.95 7.26
C ASP A 294 2.07 41.68 7.48
N TYR A 295 2.80 42.69 7.93
CA TYR A 295 4.20 42.54 8.30
C TYR A 295 4.42 41.56 9.46
N LYS A 296 3.38 41.29 10.25
CA LYS A 296 3.38 40.31 11.35
C LYS A 296 3.29 38.86 10.88
N GLU A 297 3.02 38.62 9.61
CA GLU A 297 3.17 37.29 9.04
C GLU A 297 4.63 36.97 8.77
N TYR A 298 5.55 37.93 8.94
CA TYR A 298 6.98 37.64 9.05
C TYR A 298 7.56 36.86 7.86
N GLY A 299 6.96 37.02 6.68
CA GLY A 299 7.41 36.40 5.42
C GLY A 299 6.72 35.09 5.06
N LEU A 300 5.56 34.76 5.64
CA LEU A 300 4.72 33.67 5.12
C LEU A 300 4.38 33.90 3.64
N LEU A 301 4.30 32.80 2.90
CA LEU A 301 3.96 32.75 1.50
C LEU A 301 2.48 32.46 1.29
N HIS A 302 1.92 33.07 0.26
CA HIS A 302 0.53 32.99 -0.13
C HIS A 302 0.45 32.72 -1.63
N ILE A 303 -0.40 31.78 -2.02
CA ILE A 303 -0.66 31.48 -3.42
C ILE A 303 -1.91 32.27 -3.83
N LYS A 304 -1.78 33.18 -4.80
CA LYS A 304 -2.94 33.93 -5.30
C LYS A 304 -3.97 32.98 -5.90
N GLY A 305 -5.24 33.17 -5.52
CA GLY A 305 -6.36 32.37 -6.00
C GLY A 305 -6.37 30.93 -5.47
N ASP A 306 -5.65 30.66 -4.38
CA ASP A 306 -5.82 29.43 -3.61
C ASP A 306 -7.09 29.54 -2.75
N GLU A 307 -7.96 28.56 -2.85
CA GLU A 307 -9.27 28.54 -2.17
C GLU A 307 -9.14 28.40 -0.65
N ASP A 308 -8.03 27.80 -0.17
CA ASP A 308 -7.77 27.62 1.25
C ASP A 308 -7.13 28.85 1.92
N ASP A 309 -6.74 29.85 1.13
CA ASP A 309 -6.16 31.11 1.60
C ASP A 309 -7.19 32.24 1.50
N THR A 310 -7.90 32.50 2.60
CA THR A 310 -9.01 33.47 2.62
C THR A 310 -8.62 34.88 2.21
N ASP A 311 -7.36 35.28 2.39
CA ASP A 311 -6.90 36.63 2.07
C ASP A 311 -6.56 36.80 0.58
N TYR A 312 -6.39 35.68 -0.13
CA TYR A 312 -5.93 35.64 -1.52
C TYR A 312 -6.85 34.83 -2.45
N ALA A 313 -7.89 34.16 -1.96
CA ALA A 313 -8.83 33.35 -2.73
C ALA A 313 -9.50 34.12 -3.88
N ASP A 314 -9.84 35.40 -3.68
CA ASP A 314 -10.45 36.25 -4.72
C ASP A 314 -9.45 36.74 -5.79
N SER A 315 -8.16 36.44 -5.64
CA SER A 315 -7.13 36.84 -6.60
C SER A 315 -7.09 35.93 -7.81
N GLU A 316 -6.62 36.44 -8.94
CA GLU A 316 -6.37 35.61 -10.13
C GLU A 316 -5.30 34.55 -9.85
N ASN A 317 -5.64 33.27 -10.07
CA ASN A 317 -4.72 32.15 -9.88
C ASN A 317 -3.70 32.06 -11.02
N THR A 318 -2.66 32.88 -10.90
CA THR A 318 -1.55 32.94 -11.86
C THR A 318 -0.77 31.63 -11.90
N LEU A 319 -0.62 30.95 -10.76
CA LEU A 319 0.10 29.69 -10.67
C LEU A 319 -0.58 28.61 -11.52
N GLN A 320 -1.88 28.39 -11.31
CA GLN A 320 -2.67 27.44 -12.08
C GLN A 320 -2.63 27.76 -13.58
N SER A 321 -2.75 29.05 -13.93
CA SER A 321 -2.70 29.50 -15.32
C SER A 321 -1.36 29.19 -16.00
N MET A 322 -0.25 29.40 -15.27
CA MET A 322 1.09 29.06 -15.76
C MET A 322 1.31 27.55 -15.86
N ILE A 323 0.87 26.76 -14.88
CA ILE A 323 0.98 25.29 -14.93
C ILE A 323 0.17 24.71 -16.09
N ASN A 324 -1.02 25.26 -16.37
CA ASN A 324 -1.84 24.83 -17.49
C ASN A 324 -1.20 25.16 -18.85
N SER A 325 -0.39 26.22 -18.91
CA SER A 325 0.25 26.70 -20.13
C SER A 325 1.62 26.04 -20.39
N ASP A 326 2.45 25.95 -19.35
CA ASP A 326 3.83 25.46 -19.44
C ASP A 326 4.29 24.89 -18.07
N PRO A 327 3.88 23.64 -17.75
CA PRO A 327 4.19 23.03 -16.46
C PRO A 327 5.68 22.72 -16.30
N ASP A 328 6.39 22.47 -17.39
CA ASP A 328 7.84 22.20 -17.38
C ASP A 328 8.62 23.42 -16.90
N ILE A 329 8.26 24.62 -17.39
CA ILE A 329 8.87 25.88 -16.92
C ILE A 329 8.55 26.13 -15.45
N VAL A 330 7.31 25.89 -15.00
CA VAL A 330 6.95 26.07 -13.58
C VAL A 330 7.77 25.13 -12.69
N MET A 331 7.92 23.87 -13.09
CA MET A 331 8.71 22.89 -12.37
C MET A 331 10.20 23.25 -12.32
N GLU A 332 10.77 23.74 -13.44
CA GLU A 332 12.16 24.22 -13.50
C GLU A 332 12.39 25.39 -12.53
N VAL A 333 11.50 26.39 -12.56
CA VAL A 333 11.57 27.57 -11.70
C VAL A 333 11.45 27.19 -10.22
N MET A 334 10.44 26.40 -9.86
CA MET A 334 10.24 25.97 -8.47
C MET A 334 11.38 25.09 -7.97
N SER A 335 11.91 24.19 -8.81
CA SER A 335 13.07 23.37 -8.46
C SER A 335 14.30 24.23 -8.19
N GLY A 336 14.55 25.26 -9.01
CA GLY A 336 15.67 26.19 -8.82
C GLY A 336 15.54 26.99 -7.51
N ILE A 337 14.34 27.48 -7.21
CA ILE A 337 14.05 28.24 -5.98
C ILE A 337 14.19 27.34 -4.74
N ALA A 338 13.56 26.17 -4.74
CA ALA A 338 13.63 25.21 -3.64
C ALA A 338 15.06 24.71 -3.40
N SER A 339 15.80 24.42 -4.48
CA SER A 339 17.22 24.05 -4.39
C SER A 339 18.07 25.15 -3.79
N ASN A 340 17.80 26.42 -4.10
CA ASN A 340 18.51 27.55 -3.51
C ASN A 340 18.27 27.65 -2.00
N LEU A 341 17.01 27.56 -1.58
CA LEU A 341 16.63 27.51 -0.16
C LEU A 341 17.34 26.36 0.56
N TYR A 342 17.25 25.15 0.03
CA TYR A 342 17.90 23.97 0.56
C TYR A 342 19.42 24.17 0.70
N ASN A 343 20.09 24.66 -0.35
CA ASN A 343 21.52 24.90 -0.34
C ASN A 343 21.94 25.96 0.69
N ASN A 344 21.17 27.05 0.84
CA ASN A 344 21.48 28.10 1.79
C ASN A 344 21.27 27.64 3.24
N ILE A 345 20.20 26.89 3.51
CA ILE A 345 19.98 26.25 4.81
C ILE A 345 21.12 25.27 5.09
N ASN A 346 21.44 24.39 4.15
CA ASN A 346 22.53 23.42 4.28
C ASN A 346 23.88 24.08 4.54
N LYS A 347 24.19 25.18 3.85
CA LYS A 347 25.41 25.95 4.10
C LYS A 347 25.43 26.53 5.51
N LYS A 348 24.28 26.99 6.00
CA LYS A 348 24.15 27.54 7.36
C LYS A 348 24.35 26.48 8.45
N ILE A 349 23.91 25.23 8.23
CA ILE A 349 24.05 24.13 9.21
C ILE A 349 25.35 23.33 9.08
N SER A 350 25.91 23.19 7.88
CA SER A 350 27.08 22.34 7.65
C SER A 350 28.38 22.95 8.17
N THR A 351 28.39 24.25 8.45
CA THR A 351 29.60 24.96 8.89
C THR A 351 29.91 24.64 10.35
N THR A 352 30.96 23.83 10.58
CA THR A 352 31.52 23.63 11.92
C THR A 352 32.22 24.90 12.37
N THR A 353 31.95 25.35 13.59
CA THR A 353 32.67 26.49 14.19
C THR A 353 33.31 26.08 15.52
N THR A 354 34.09 26.98 16.12
CA THR A 354 34.61 26.80 17.49
C THR A 354 33.48 26.61 18.51
N MET A 355 32.29 27.15 18.22
CA MET A 355 31.13 27.16 19.11
C MET A 355 30.11 26.03 18.79
N LYS A 356 30.11 25.49 17.56
CA LYS A 356 29.09 24.55 17.05
C LYS A 356 29.67 23.31 16.37
N SER A 357 29.00 22.17 16.49
CA SER A 357 29.21 20.97 15.68
C SER A 357 28.58 21.11 14.29
N ALA A 358 29.04 20.29 13.34
CA ALA A 358 28.41 20.18 12.04
C ALA A 358 26.95 19.75 12.19
N LEU A 359 26.07 20.29 11.34
CA LEU A 359 24.62 20.00 11.32
C LEU A 359 23.88 20.42 12.61
N SER A 360 24.51 21.22 13.49
CA SER A 360 23.87 21.81 14.66
C SER A 360 23.59 23.29 14.43
N PHE A 361 22.36 23.72 14.72
CA PHE A 361 22.02 25.13 14.79
C PHE A 361 22.48 25.77 16.10
N TYR A 362 22.71 25.02 17.18
CA TYR A 362 23.01 25.57 18.50
C TYR A 362 24.50 25.48 18.85
N ASN A 363 24.92 26.33 19.79
CA ASN A 363 26.29 26.39 20.34
C ASN A 363 26.61 25.19 21.25
N ASP A 364 26.38 23.97 20.78
CA ASP A 364 26.49 22.71 21.53
C ASP A 364 27.88 22.50 22.15
N LYS A 365 28.95 22.82 21.43
CA LYS A 365 30.33 22.72 21.96
C LYS A 365 30.57 23.72 23.08
N GLU A 366 30.10 24.95 22.92
CA GLU A 366 30.25 26.00 23.93
C GLU A 366 29.37 25.71 25.15
N MET A 367 28.13 25.27 24.95
CA MET A 367 27.24 24.81 26.03
C MET A 367 27.88 23.66 26.81
N THR A 368 28.53 22.71 26.14
CA THR A 368 29.24 21.60 26.80
C THR A 368 30.41 22.11 27.65
N LYS A 369 31.18 23.08 27.16
CA LYS A 369 32.27 23.72 27.92
C LYS A 369 31.72 24.46 29.14
N GLN A 370 30.69 25.29 28.95
CA GLN A 370 30.05 26.04 30.03
C GLN A 370 29.46 25.10 31.08
N MET A 371 28.77 24.04 30.67
CA MET A 371 28.25 23.01 31.57
C MET A 371 29.36 22.35 32.39
N THR A 372 30.50 22.03 31.76
CA THR A 372 31.66 21.46 32.44
C THR A 372 32.24 22.44 33.45
N GLN A 373 32.34 23.71 33.08
CA GLN A 373 32.83 24.77 33.96
C GLN A 373 31.88 25.00 35.14
N TYR A 374 30.57 25.07 34.91
CA TYR A 374 29.59 25.21 35.98
C TYR A 374 29.63 24.04 36.96
N LYS A 375 29.76 22.79 36.49
CA LYS A 375 29.94 21.62 37.36
C LYS A 375 31.19 21.75 38.24
N LYS A 376 32.29 22.28 37.69
CA LYS A 376 33.52 22.53 38.44
C LYS A 376 33.35 23.63 39.48
N ASP A 377 32.65 24.70 39.13
CA ASP A 377 32.39 25.81 40.04
C ASP A 377 31.45 25.38 41.17
N ILE A 378 30.36 24.67 40.88
CA ILE A 378 29.45 24.07 41.87
C ILE A 378 30.24 23.24 42.88
N LYS A 379 31.10 22.32 42.42
CA LYS A 379 31.95 21.50 43.31
C LYS A 379 32.87 22.34 44.21
N SER A 380 33.41 23.44 43.69
CA SER A 380 34.25 24.37 44.46
C SER A 380 33.44 25.09 45.54
N TRP A 381 32.21 25.51 45.23
CA TRP A 381 31.30 26.14 46.18
C TRP A 381 30.81 25.16 47.25
N GLU A 382 30.45 23.94 46.88
CA GLU A 382 30.11 22.86 47.82
C GLU A 382 31.25 22.60 48.82
N THR A 383 32.49 22.54 48.33
CA THR A 383 33.67 22.37 49.19
C THR A 383 33.81 23.54 50.17
N LYS A 384 33.68 24.79 49.69
CA LYS A 384 33.74 25.98 50.56
C LYS A 384 32.62 26.00 51.59
N LEU A 385 31.41 25.58 51.21
CA LEU A 385 30.27 25.53 52.11
C LEU A 385 30.51 24.50 53.22
N SER A 386 31.01 23.32 52.87
CA SER A 386 31.43 22.29 53.83
C SER A 386 32.51 22.79 54.77
N ASP A 387 33.54 23.48 54.27
CA ASP A 387 34.60 24.06 55.11
C ASP A 387 34.06 25.13 56.07
N MET A 388 33.09 25.93 55.63
CA MET A 388 32.41 26.93 56.47
C MET A 388 31.57 26.27 57.55
N GLU A 389 30.81 25.23 57.19
CA GLU A 389 30.02 24.42 58.11
C GLU A 389 30.92 23.82 59.21
N ASP A 390 32.02 23.16 58.82
CA ASP A 390 33.03 22.62 59.75
C ASP A 390 33.61 23.69 60.68
N ARG A 391 33.89 24.88 60.14
CA ARG A 391 34.40 26.01 60.94
C ARG A 391 33.36 26.48 61.95
N TYR A 392 32.11 26.63 61.54
CA TYR A 392 31.03 27.07 62.42
C TYR A 392 30.71 26.03 63.48
N TYR A 393 30.73 24.72 63.16
CA TYR A 393 30.62 23.66 64.15
C TYR A 393 31.75 23.74 65.18
N LYS A 394 33.01 23.89 64.77
CA LYS A 394 34.14 24.03 65.70
C LYS A 394 33.98 25.26 66.61
N GLN A 395 33.52 26.39 66.06
CA GLN A 395 33.25 27.61 66.85
C GLN A 395 32.11 27.39 67.84
N PHE A 396 31.04 26.72 67.42
CA PHE A 396 29.90 26.40 68.27
C PHE A 396 30.28 25.44 69.40
N SER A 397 31.00 24.35 69.11
CA SER A 397 31.47 23.41 70.15
C SER A 397 32.46 24.04 71.11
N ALA A 398 33.34 24.93 70.64
CA ALA A 398 34.24 25.69 71.51
C ALA A 398 33.46 26.64 72.43
N MET A 399 32.42 27.31 71.90
CA MET A 399 31.51 28.15 72.68
C MET A 399 30.74 27.33 73.72
N GLU A 400 30.21 26.16 73.35
CA GLU A 400 29.52 25.23 74.26
C GLU A 400 30.44 24.75 75.39
N THR A 401 31.69 24.43 75.06
CA THR A 401 32.71 24.06 76.05
C THR A 401 33.04 25.22 76.98
N ALA A 402 33.17 26.44 76.44
CA ALA A 402 33.45 27.64 77.24
C ALA A 402 32.27 27.99 78.17
N LEU A 403 31.03 27.90 77.68
CA LEU A 403 29.82 28.07 78.48
C LEU A 403 29.74 27.01 79.59
N SER A 404 30.04 25.75 79.28
CA SER A 404 30.07 24.67 80.28
C SER A 404 31.13 24.92 81.37
N LYS A 405 32.31 25.44 81.00
CA LYS A 405 33.35 25.85 81.96
C LYS A 405 32.94 27.08 82.78
N LEU A 406 32.28 28.06 82.17
CA LEU A 406 31.74 29.21 82.89
C LEU A 406 30.68 28.79 83.90
N GLN A 407 29.77 27.89 83.51
CA GLN A 407 28.76 27.35 84.42
C GLN A 407 29.40 26.58 85.59
N SER A 408 30.42 25.77 85.34
CA SER A 408 31.13 25.04 86.40
C SER A 408 31.93 25.97 87.32
N GLN A 409 32.53 27.04 86.79
CA GLN A 409 33.17 28.09 87.59
C GLN A 409 32.17 28.89 88.43
N GLN A 410 31.02 29.27 87.86
CA GLN A 410 29.95 29.94 88.58
C GLN A 410 29.42 29.07 89.72
N ASN A 411 29.21 27.77 89.48
CA ASN A 411 28.77 26.81 90.50
C ASN A 411 29.83 26.63 91.60
N SER A 412 31.12 26.56 91.24
CA SER A 412 32.23 26.49 92.19
C SER A 412 32.30 27.73 93.08
N LEU A 413 32.22 28.93 92.48
CA LEU A 413 32.22 30.19 93.21
C LEU A 413 30.99 30.33 94.14
N ALA A 414 29.81 29.93 93.67
CA ALA A 414 28.60 29.88 94.49
C ALA A 414 28.74 28.91 95.68
N SER A 415 29.42 27.77 95.50
CA SER A 415 29.72 26.84 96.59
C SER A 415 30.72 27.40 97.60
N TYR A 416 31.70 28.21 97.16
CA TYR A 416 32.64 28.88 98.07
C TYR A 416 32.00 30.06 98.82
N LEU A 417 31.07 30.78 98.20
CA LEU A 417 30.37 31.92 98.82
C LEU A 417 29.16 31.51 99.67
N GLY A 418 28.60 30.31 99.44
CA GLY A 418 27.52 29.72 100.25
C GLY A 418 28.00 28.89 101.44
N SER A 419 29.32 28.68 101.59
CA SER A 419 29.95 28.02 102.73
C SER A 419 30.47 29.08 103.73
N ASN A 420 29.56 29.69 104.48
CA ASN A 420 29.84 30.41 105.73
C ASN A 420 28.80 30.03 106.77
#